data_AF-A0A255H958-F1
#
_entry.id   AF-A0A255H958-F1
#
_cell.length_a   1.000
_cell.length_b   1.000
_cell.length_c   1.000
_cell.angle_alpha   90.00
_cell.angle_beta   90.00
_cell.angle_gamma   90.00
#
_symmetry.space_group_name_H-M   'P 1'
#
loop_
_entity.id
_entity.type
_entity.pdbx_description
1 polymer ?
#
loop_
_entity_poly.entity_id
_entity_poly.type
_entity_poly.pdbx_seq_one_letter_code
_entity_poly.pdbx_strand_id
1 'polypeptide(L)'
;MAYPHNARNVDEPQPQHGLSDVAKLISEDVKALVQGEIALAKAELVPSAKHAGVGAGLFGGAGYFAMNGLSLLFIAGALGIAALFKAPTGWIALGFVIMAVVVFVIAGILALVGKGQLQKVKGPERTIEQAQTTIETIKGSIARATADAKTKELERKNFRHPERVDLR
;
A
#
# COMPACT_ATOMS: atom_id res chain seq x y z
N MET A 1 -57.67 -6.61 63.57
CA MET A 1 -56.54 -5.66 63.47
C MET A 1 -56.13 -5.59 62.00
N ALA A 2 -56.41 -4.48 61.34
CA ALA A 2 -56.07 -4.24 59.94
C ALA A 2 -54.62 -3.73 59.85
N TYR A 3 -53.80 -4.30 58.97
CA TYR A 3 -52.53 -3.71 58.57
C TYR A 3 -52.76 -2.82 57.34
N PRO A 4 -52.28 -1.56 57.35
CA PRO A 4 -52.51 -0.62 56.26
C PRO A 4 -51.65 -0.94 55.04
N HIS A 5 -52.27 -0.71 53.89
CA HIS A 5 -51.70 -0.75 52.55
C HIS A 5 -50.60 0.31 52.42
N ASN A 6 -49.33 -0.13 52.34
CA ASN A 6 -48.19 0.73 52.02
C ASN A 6 -48.00 0.65 50.50
N ALA A 7 -48.51 1.68 49.82
CA ALA A 7 -48.17 2.00 48.44
C ALA A 7 -46.89 2.84 48.49
N ARG A 8 -45.73 2.20 48.36
CA ARG A 8 -44.51 2.90 47.96
C ARG A 8 -44.59 3.10 46.46
N ASN A 9 -44.76 4.36 46.09
CA ASN A 9 -44.69 4.87 44.74
C ASN A 9 -43.43 4.34 44.05
N VAL A 10 -43.61 3.50 43.03
CA VAL A 10 -42.51 3.06 42.15
C VAL A 10 -42.46 4.03 40.99
N ASP A 11 -42.15 5.29 41.28
CA ASP A 11 -41.84 6.32 40.28
C ASP A 11 -40.40 6.78 40.50
N GLU A 12 -39.48 5.83 40.61
CA GLU A 12 -38.06 6.12 40.45
C GLU A 12 -37.74 5.94 38.97
N PRO A 13 -37.43 7.03 38.22
CA PRO A 13 -37.10 6.91 36.81
C PRO A 13 -35.81 6.09 36.70
N GLN A 14 -35.96 4.80 36.39
CA GLN A 14 -34.87 3.89 36.06
C GLN A 14 -34.01 4.60 35.01
N PRO A 15 -32.77 4.99 35.35
CA PRO A 15 -31.98 5.76 34.43
C PRO A 15 -31.67 4.85 33.24
N GLN A 16 -32.05 5.31 32.05
CA GLN A 16 -32.01 4.59 30.78
C GLN A 16 -30.56 4.29 30.37
N HIS A 17 -29.90 3.35 31.05
CA HIS A 17 -28.52 2.91 30.82
C HIS A 17 -28.42 1.71 29.86
N GLY A 18 -29.50 1.38 29.13
CA GLY A 18 -29.56 0.13 28.36
C GLY A 18 -29.07 0.22 26.91
N LEU A 19 -29.22 1.37 26.25
CA LEU A 19 -29.00 1.51 24.80
C LEU A 19 -27.92 2.54 24.45
N SER A 20 -27.88 3.65 25.19
CA SER A 20 -26.88 4.71 25.05
C SER A 20 -25.49 4.24 25.46
N ASP A 21 -25.38 3.38 26.48
CA ASP A 21 -24.09 2.88 26.96
C ASP A 21 -23.55 1.71 26.11
N VAL A 22 -24.42 0.88 25.54
CA VAL A 22 -24.01 -0.16 24.58
C VAL A 22 -23.50 0.47 23.29
N ALA A 23 -24.18 1.51 22.80
CA ALA A 23 -23.72 2.26 21.63
C ALA A 23 -22.36 2.95 21.88
N LYS A 24 -22.12 3.45 23.11
CA LYS A 24 -20.82 4.02 23.51
C LYS A 24 -19.73 2.94 23.53
N LEU A 25 -19.98 1.78 24.15
CA LEU A 25 -19.01 0.68 24.23
C LEU A 25 -18.61 0.17 22.84
N ILE A 26 -19.59 -0.07 21.94
CA ILE A 26 -19.32 -0.47 20.55
C ILE A 26 -18.52 0.63 19.82
N SER A 27 -18.86 1.90 20.04
CA SER A 27 -18.11 3.02 19.43
C SER A 27 -16.67 3.10 19.94
N GLU A 28 -16.44 2.77 21.21
CA GLU A 28 -15.13 2.78 21.84
C GLU A 28 -14.25 1.62 21.36
N ASP A 29 -14.81 0.42 21.21
CA ASP A 29 -14.13 -0.74 20.64
C ASP A 29 -13.78 -0.53 19.16
N VAL A 30 -14.72 0.00 18.35
CA VAL A 30 -14.45 0.34 16.95
C VAL A 30 -13.34 1.39 16.86
N LYS A 31 -13.33 2.38 17.75
CA LYS A 31 -12.27 3.38 17.81
C LYS A 31 -10.92 2.77 18.17
N ALA A 32 -10.88 1.80 19.09
CA ALA A 32 -9.66 1.08 19.44
C ALA A 32 -9.12 0.26 18.26
N LEU A 33 -10.00 -0.42 17.51
CA LEU A 33 -9.63 -1.17 16.30
C LEU A 33 -9.04 -0.25 15.23
N VAL A 34 -9.73 0.84 14.92
CA VAL A 34 -9.28 1.82 13.91
C VAL A 34 -7.94 2.43 14.31
N GLN A 35 -7.75 2.77 15.59
CA GLN A 35 -6.46 3.27 16.08
C GLN A 35 -5.35 2.22 15.97
N GLY A 36 -5.66 0.95 16.23
CA GLY A 36 -4.74 -0.17 16.04
C GLY A 36 -4.31 -0.33 14.58
N GLU A 37 -5.26 -0.24 13.65
CA GLU A 37 -5.00 -0.37 12.21
C GLU A 37 -4.19 0.81 11.67
N ILE A 38 -4.46 2.04 12.14
CA ILE A 38 -3.65 3.22 11.85
C ILE A 38 -2.23 3.08 12.43
N ALA A 39 -2.10 2.59 13.66
CA ALA A 39 -0.79 2.40 14.30
C ALA A 39 0.03 1.36 13.54
N LEU A 40 -0.58 0.26 13.10
CA LEU A 40 0.07 -0.76 12.28
C LEU A 40 0.44 -0.23 10.90
N ALA A 41 -0.46 0.48 10.23
CA ALA A 41 -0.19 1.13 8.95
C ALA A 41 0.97 2.13 9.07
N LYS A 42 1.02 2.93 10.15
CA LYS A 42 2.17 3.81 10.42
C LYS A 42 3.45 3.02 10.64
N ALA A 43 3.41 1.91 11.37
CA ALA A 43 4.58 1.09 11.63
C ALA A 43 5.19 0.49 10.35
N GLU A 44 4.37 0.13 9.36
CA GLU A 44 4.86 -0.39 8.06
C GLU A 44 5.21 0.74 7.06
N LEU A 45 4.34 1.76 6.95
CA LEU A 45 4.47 2.79 5.92
C LEU A 45 5.54 3.82 6.26
N VAL A 46 5.75 4.19 7.53
CA VAL A 46 6.75 5.22 7.89
C VAL A 46 8.18 4.78 7.53
N PRO A 47 8.65 3.57 7.90
CA PRO A 47 9.96 3.09 7.48
C PRO A 47 10.07 2.96 5.96
N SER A 48 9.02 2.48 5.30
CA SER A 48 8.98 2.31 3.84
C SER A 48 9.08 3.67 3.13
N ALA A 49 8.33 4.67 3.58
CA ALA A 49 8.38 6.04 3.08
C ALA A 49 9.76 6.69 3.31
N LYS A 50 10.42 6.42 4.44
CA LYS A 50 11.79 6.88 4.69
C LYS A 50 12.77 6.28 3.69
N HIS A 51 12.70 4.98 3.44
CA HIS A 51 13.55 4.31 2.45
C HIS A 51 13.28 4.83 1.03
N ALA A 52 12.02 5.05 0.68
CA ALA A 52 11.62 5.64 -0.59
C ALA A 52 12.17 7.07 -0.75
N GLY A 53 12.02 7.91 0.27
CA GLY A 53 12.52 9.29 0.27
C GLY A 53 14.04 9.37 0.15
N VAL A 54 14.77 8.56 0.92
CA VAL A 54 16.24 8.49 0.82
C VAL A 54 16.67 7.95 -0.55
N GLY A 55 16.02 6.89 -1.04
CA GLY A 55 16.31 6.33 -2.36
C GLY A 55 16.09 7.34 -3.48
N ALA A 56 14.96 8.05 -3.45
CA ALA A 56 14.65 9.11 -4.41
C ALA A 56 15.67 10.26 -4.34
N GLY A 57 16.06 10.70 -3.14
CA GLY A 57 17.10 11.73 -2.95
C GLY A 57 18.46 11.30 -3.51
N LEU A 58 18.88 10.06 -3.26
CA LEU A 58 20.12 9.50 -3.79
C LEU A 58 20.10 9.38 -5.31
N PHE A 59 18.99 8.94 -5.91
CA PHE A 59 18.83 8.91 -7.36
C PHE A 59 18.81 10.30 -7.98
N GLY A 60 18.16 11.27 -7.33
CA GLY A 60 18.20 12.68 -7.74
C GLY A 60 19.63 13.22 -7.74
N GLY A 61 20.38 12.96 -6.67
CA GLY A 61 21.81 13.29 -6.59
C GLY A 61 22.64 12.61 -7.67
N ALA A 62 22.42 11.31 -7.90
CA ALA A 62 23.10 10.56 -8.96
C ALA A 62 22.83 11.18 -10.34
N GLY A 63 21.58 11.54 -10.65
CA GLY A 63 21.21 12.21 -11.89
C GLY A 63 21.90 13.57 -12.04
N TYR A 64 21.93 14.37 -10.98
CA TYR A 64 22.62 15.67 -10.97
C TYR A 64 24.12 15.54 -11.25
N PHE A 65 24.81 14.59 -10.58
CA PHE A 65 26.23 14.34 -10.84
C PHE A 65 26.46 13.78 -12.25
N ALA A 66 25.62 12.85 -12.72
CA ALA A 66 25.73 12.31 -14.08
C ALA A 66 25.57 13.41 -15.15
N MET A 67 24.63 14.34 -14.94
CA MET A 67 24.43 15.48 -15.85
C MET A 67 25.65 16.42 -15.85
N ASN A 68 26.25 16.69 -14.69
CA ASN A 68 27.52 17.43 -14.62
C ASN A 68 28.67 16.68 -15.31
N GLY A 69 28.81 15.37 -15.10
CA GLY A 69 29.80 14.55 -15.79
C GLY A 69 29.68 14.65 -17.31
N LEU A 70 28.46 14.64 -17.83
CA LEU A 70 28.18 14.85 -19.25
C LEU A 70 28.58 16.26 -19.73
N SER A 71 28.30 17.30 -18.93
CA SER A 71 28.77 18.67 -19.23
C SER A 71 30.30 18.75 -19.32
N LEU A 72 31.03 18.06 -18.44
CA LEU A 72 32.49 17.98 -18.51
C LEU A 72 32.98 17.29 -19.79
N LEU A 73 32.28 16.24 -20.25
CA LEU A 73 32.58 15.59 -21.53
C LEU A 73 32.32 16.51 -22.73
N PHE A 74 31.26 17.32 -22.71
CA PHE A 74 31.05 18.32 -23.77
C PHE A 74 32.17 19.35 -23.82
N ILE A 75 32.65 19.82 -22.66
CA ILE A 75 33.80 20.72 -22.58
C ILE A 75 35.07 20.02 -23.10
N ALA A 76 35.34 18.79 -22.67
CA ALA A 76 36.46 18.01 -23.16
C ALA A 76 36.41 17.80 -24.68
N GLY A 77 35.22 17.52 -25.23
CA GLY A 77 34.99 17.39 -26.67
C GLY A 77 35.25 18.69 -27.43
N ALA A 78 34.77 19.82 -26.93
CA ALA A 78 35.05 21.14 -27.51
C ALA A 78 36.57 21.44 -27.52
N LEU A 79 37.26 21.14 -26.42
CA LEU A 79 38.72 21.28 -26.33
C LEU A 79 39.47 20.31 -27.25
N GLY A 80 38.94 19.10 -27.46
CA GLY A 80 39.46 18.13 -28.41
C GLY A 80 39.31 18.60 -29.86
N ILE A 81 38.17 19.20 -30.22
CA ILE A 81 37.97 19.84 -31.52
C ILE A 81 38.94 21.01 -31.69
N ALA A 82 39.13 21.85 -30.66
CA ALA A 82 40.09 22.94 -30.71
C ALA A 82 41.53 22.46 -30.99
N ALA A 83 41.91 21.27 -30.52
CA ALA A 83 43.21 20.68 -30.82
C ALA A 83 43.40 20.36 -32.31
N LEU A 84 42.32 20.07 -33.07
CA LEU A 84 42.37 19.89 -34.53
C LEU A 84 42.80 21.18 -35.25
N PHE A 85 42.51 22.34 -34.64
CA PHE A 85 42.96 23.66 -35.11
C PHE A 85 44.36 24.04 -34.58
N LYS A 86 45.15 23.05 -34.13
CA LYS A 86 46.50 23.21 -33.56
C LYS A 86 46.56 24.02 -32.26
N ALA A 87 45.45 24.16 -31.54
CA ALA A 87 45.47 24.71 -30.19
C ALA A 87 46.13 23.70 -29.21
N PRO A 88 46.97 24.14 -28.26
CA PRO A 88 47.63 23.26 -27.30
C PRO A 88 46.70 22.84 -26.14
N THR A 89 45.50 22.36 -26.45
CA THR A 89 44.42 22.06 -25.47
C THR A 89 44.35 20.59 -25.05
N GLY A 90 45.15 19.69 -25.65
CA GLY A 90 45.03 18.25 -25.45
C GLY A 90 45.15 17.79 -23.98
N TRP A 91 46.12 18.35 -23.23
CA TRP A 91 46.30 18.06 -21.81
C TRP A 91 45.13 18.53 -20.94
N ILE A 92 44.55 19.68 -21.29
CA ILE A 92 43.39 20.25 -20.59
C ILE A 92 42.17 19.37 -20.84
N ALA A 93 41.94 18.95 -22.10
CA ALA A 93 40.84 18.05 -22.46
C ALA A 93 40.92 16.73 -21.67
N LEU A 94 42.12 16.14 -21.54
CA LEU A 94 42.32 14.94 -20.74
C LEU A 94 41.97 15.14 -19.25
N GLY A 95 42.30 16.31 -18.69
CA GLY A 95 41.91 16.68 -17.32
C GLY A 95 40.38 16.67 -17.11
N PHE A 96 39.62 17.23 -18.06
CA PHE A 96 38.15 17.19 -18.02
C PHE A 96 37.60 15.77 -18.15
N VAL A 97 38.19 14.92 -18.98
CA VAL A 97 37.78 13.51 -19.09
C VAL A 97 38.00 12.76 -17.78
N ILE A 98 39.17 12.92 -17.15
CA ILE A 98 39.46 12.28 -15.86
C ILE A 98 38.46 12.76 -14.79
N MET A 99 38.19 14.06 -14.74
CA MET A 99 37.23 14.60 -13.78
C MET A 99 35.80 14.12 -14.07
N ALA A 100 35.41 13.99 -15.35
CA ALA A 100 34.12 13.39 -15.71
C ALA A 100 34.00 11.94 -15.21
N VAL A 101 35.07 11.14 -15.33
CA VAL A 101 35.10 9.78 -14.78
C VAL A 101 34.94 9.79 -13.26
N VAL A 102 35.64 10.67 -12.54
CA VAL A 102 35.49 10.80 -11.08
C VAL A 102 34.05 11.13 -10.70
N VAL A 103 33.43 12.07 -11.41
CA VAL A 103 32.03 12.48 -11.17
C VAL A 103 31.05 11.33 -11.49
N PHE A 104 31.28 10.57 -12.56
CA PHE A 104 30.45 9.40 -12.87
C PHE A 104 30.62 8.27 -11.86
N VAL A 105 31.80 8.09 -11.28
CA VAL A 105 32.01 7.15 -10.18
C VAL A 105 31.16 7.56 -8.98
N ILE A 106 31.15 8.85 -8.62
CA ILE A 106 30.28 9.37 -7.55
C ILE A 106 28.81 9.12 -7.89
N ALA A 107 28.36 9.49 -9.09
CA ALA A 107 26.99 9.25 -9.54
C ALA A 107 26.60 7.76 -9.48
N GLY A 108 27.49 6.87 -9.92
CA GLY A 108 27.31 5.42 -9.88
C GLY A 108 27.17 4.90 -8.45
N ILE A 109 28.01 5.36 -7.52
CA ILE A 109 27.91 5.00 -6.10
C ILE A 109 26.55 5.46 -5.53
N LEU A 110 26.16 6.71 -5.78
CA LEU A 110 24.87 7.23 -5.32
C LEU A 110 23.69 6.41 -5.89
N ALA A 111 23.73 6.06 -7.17
CA ALA A 111 22.70 5.25 -7.81
C ALA A 111 22.63 3.82 -7.22
N LEU A 112 23.78 3.19 -6.95
CA LEU A 112 23.84 1.86 -6.35
C LEU A 112 23.30 1.86 -4.91
N VAL A 113 23.70 2.84 -4.10
CA VAL A 113 23.16 3.00 -2.73
C VAL A 113 21.67 3.33 -2.79
N GLY A 114 21.25 4.23 -3.68
CA GLY A 114 19.85 4.59 -3.90
C GLY A 114 19.00 3.38 -4.27
N LYS A 115 19.49 2.52 -5.17
CA LYS A 115 18.85 1.24 -5.52
C LYS A 115 18.70 0.33 -4.30
N GLY A 116 19.75 0.21 -3.49
CA GLY A 116 19.70 -0.56 -2.24
C GLY A 116 18.66 -0.04 -1.24
N GLN A 117 18.41 1.28 -1.22
CA GLN A 117 17.36 1.87 -0.39
C GLN A 117 15.96 1.63 -0.97
N LEU A 118 15.78 1.75 -2.29
CA LEU A 118 14.50 1.43 -2.93
C LEU A 118 14.13 -0.05 -2.79
N GLN A 119 15.11 -0.96 -2.78
CA GLN A 119 14.87 -2.39 -2.53
C GLN A 119 14.34 -2.68 -1.11
N LYS A 120 14.56 -1.77 -0.15
CA LYS A 120 14.02 -1.88 1.22
C LYS A 120 12.61 -1.31 1.36
N VAL A 121 12.08 -0.69 0.29
CA VAL A 121 10.69 -0.22 0.26
C VAL A 121 9.79 -1.45 0.14
N LYS A 122 9.10 -1.77 1.23
CA LYS A 122 8.10 -2.83 1.26
C LYS A 122 6.71 -2.23 1.07
N GLY A 123 5.89 -2.85 0.22
CA GLY A 123 4.46 -2.58 0.17
C GLY A 123 3.74 -3.14 1.40
N PRO A 124 2.48 -2.75 1.66
CA PRO A 124 1.72 -3.27 2.79
C PRO A 124 1.41 -4.76 2.58
N GLU A 125 2.28 -5.63 3.11
CA GLU A 125 2.21 -7.10 2.97
C GLU A 125 0.86 -7.63 3.47
N ARG A 126 0.34 -7.06 4.58
CA ARG A 126 -0.94 -7.45 5.18
C ARG A 126 -2.16 -7.10 4.34
N THR A 127 -2.14 -5.94 3.67
CA THR A 127 -3.25 -5.51 2.81
C THR A 127 -3.36 -6.39 1.56
N ILE A 128 -2.22 -6.84 1.01
CA ILE A 128 -2.21 -7.72 -0.17
C ILE A 128 -2.69 -9.13 0.19
N GLU A 129 -2.22 -9.69 1.31
CA GLU A 129 -2.60 -11.02 1.76
C GLU A 129 -4.09 -11.09 2.15
N GLN A 130 -4.60 -10.13 2.93
CA GLN A 130 -6.02 -10.05 3.28
C GLN A 130 -6.91 -9.79 2.07
N ALA A 131 -6.47 -8.97 1.10
CA ALA A 131 -7.23 -8.76 -0.13
C ALA A 131 -7.37 -10.06 -0.94
N GLN A 132 -6.32 -10.87 -1.03
CA GLN A 132 -6.36 -12.16 -1.73
C GLN A 132 -7.30 -13.15 -1.05
N THR A 133 -7.21 -13.30 0.28
CA THR A 133 -8.09 -14.20 1.04
C THR A 133 -9.56 -13.76 0.98
N THR A 134 -9.82 -12.44 0.95
CA THR A 134 -11.17 -11.88 0.79
C THR A 134 -11.76 -12.22 -0.58
N ILE A 135 -10.96 -12.10 -1.66
CA ILE A 135 -11.40 -12.43 -3.02
C ILE A 135 -11.71 -13.93 -3.15
N GLU A 136 -10.88 -14.79 -2.55
CA GLU A 136 -11.08 -16.24 -2.58
C GLU A 136 -12.36 -16.66 -1.84
N THR A 137 -12.60 -16.05 -0.68
CA THR A 137 -13.82 -16.26 0.13
C THR A 137 -15.07 -15.82 -0.64
N ILE A 138 -15.04 -14.64 -1.27
CA ILE A 138 -16.17 -14.10 -2.05
C ILE A 138 -16.48 -15.00 -3.26
N LYS A 139 -15.46 -15.48 -3.98
CA LYS A 139 -15.66 -16.43 -5.10
C LYS A 139 -16.33 -17.73 -4.63
N GLY A 140 -15.91 -18.27 -3.49
CA GLY A 140 -16.52 -19.45 -2.88
C GLY A 140 -18.01 -19.24 -2.55
N SER A 141 -18.35 -18.07 -2.00
CA SER A 141 -19.73 -17.69 -1.68
C SER A 141 -20.62 -17.57 -2.93
N ILE A 142 -20.11 -16.94 -3.99
CA ILE A 142 -20.86 -16.76 -5.25
C ILE A 142 -21.08 -18.11 -5.95
N ALA A 143 -20.07 -18.99 -5.96
CA ALA A 143 -20.19 -20.33 -6.53
C ALA A 143 -21.25 -21.17 -5.82
N ARG A 144 -21.34 -21.08 -4.49
CA ARG A 144 -22.39 -21.75 -3.71
C ARG A 144 -23.77 -21.14 -3.97
N ALA A 145 -23.88 -19.81 -3.96
CA ALA A 145 -25.15 -19.13 -4.21
C ALA A 145 -25.72 -19.42 -5.62
N THR A 146 -24.84 -19.52 -6.63
CA THR A 146 -25.25 -19.89 -8.00
C THR A 146 -25.60 -21.37 -8.14
N ALA A 147 -24.91 -22.26 -7.43
CA ALA A 147 -25.27 -23.68 -7.34
C ALA A 147 -26.64 -23.87 -6.66
N ASP A 148 -26.91 -23.17 -5.56
CA ASP A 148 -28.19 -23.22 -4.85
C ASP A 148 -29.34 -22.64 -5.68
N ALA A 149 -29.09 -21.56 -6.42
CA ALA A 149 -30.06 -20.98 -7.35
C ALA A 149 -30.41 -21.95 -8.48
N LYS A 150 -29.40 -22.64 -9.04
CA LYS A 150 -29.61 -23.63 -10.11
C LYS A 150 -30.37 -24.84 -9.60
N THR A 151 -30.07 -25.32 -8.39
CA THR A 151 -30.80 -26.42 -7.74
C THR A 151 -32.27 -26.05 -7.51
N LYS A 152 -32.55 -24.85 -6.98
CA LYS A 152 -33.93 -24.35 -6.81
C LYS A 152 -34.66 -24.16 -8.13
N GLU A 153 -33.96 -23.80 -9.20
CA GLU A 153 -34.58 -23.69 -10.53
C GLU A 153 -34.91 -25.06 -11.13
N LEU A 154 -34.02 -26.05 -10.96
CA LEU A 154 -34.27 -27.44 -11.37
C LEU A 154 -35.45 -28.04 -10.60
N GLU A 155 -35.52 -27.79 -9.29
CA GLU A 155 -36.64 -28.21 -8.45
C GLU A 155 -37.95 -27.53 -8.90
N ARG A 156 -37.95 -26.21 -9.14
CA ARG A 156 -39.11 -25.50 -9.69
C ARG A 156 -39.54 -25.97 -11.08
N LYS A 157 -38.62 -26.41 -11.93
CA LYS A 157 -38.93 -26.99 -13.25
C LYS A 157 -39.52 -28.39 -13.12
N ASN A 158 -39.01 -29.19 -12.18
CA ASN A 158 -39.54 -30.51 -11.84
C ASN A 158 -40.98 -30.41 -11.27
N PHE A 159 -41.25 -29.42 -10.41
CA PHE A 159 -42.60 -29.16 -9.89
C PHE A 159 -43.58 -28.59 -10.93
N ARG A 160 -43.11 -27.90 -11.98
CA ARG A 160 -43.98 -27.40 -13.07
C ARG A 160 -44.32 -28.45 -14.13
N HIS A 161 -43.55 -29.54 -14.22
CA HIS A 161 -43.80 -30.67 -15.12
C HIS A 161 -43.59 -31.99 -14.37
N PRO A 162 -44.54 -32.42 -13.51
CA PRO A 162 -44.39 -33.59 -12.65
C PRO A 162 -44.35 -34.94 -13.39
N GLU A 163 -44.45 -34.96 -14.72
CA GLU A 163 -44.84 -36.17 -15.47
C GLU A 163 -43.77 -36.67 -16.46
N ARG A 164 -42.51 -36.74 -16.03
CA ARG A 164 -41.42 -37.38 -16.80
C ARG A 164 -40.58 -38.34 -15.95
N VAL A 165 -41.19 -38.94 -14.94
CA VAL A 165 -40.65 -40.14 -14.29
C VAL A 165 -41.63 -41.26 -14.56
N ASP A 166 -41.50 -41.88 -15.75
CA ASP A 166 -42.10 -43.20 -15.97
C ASP A 166 -41.21 -44.03 -16.91
N LEU A 167 -40.69 -45.11 -16.32
CA LEU A 167 -40.47 -46.45 -16.86
C LEU A 167 -39.64 -46.62 -18.14
N ARG A 168 -38.37 -47.05 -17.97
CA ARG A 168 -37.84 -48.32 -18.52
C ARG A 168 -36.69 -48.84 -17.67
#